data_AF-A0A5J5AWY7-F1
#
_entry.id   AF-A0A5J5AWY7-F1
#
_cell.length_a   1.000
_cell.length_b   1.000
_cell.length_c   1.000
_cell.angle_alpha   90.00
_cell.angle_beta   90.00
_cell.angle_gamma   90.00
#
_symmetry.space_group_name_H-M   'P 1'
#
loop_
_entity.id
_entity.type
_entity.pdbx_description
1 polymer ?
#
loop_
_entity_poly.entity_id
_entity_poly.type
_entity_poly.pdbx_seq_one_letter_code
_entity_poly.pdbx_strand_id
1 'polypeptide(L)'
;MASNQLMIVISVLLLPLALHSIAAVENATNNTVEKNVDVVVEGMVYCQSCEHFGTWSLAGGEPISAAKVAVICKDHRDRVSFYKAFETDAHGYFYAQMW
;
A
#
# COMPACT_ATOMS: atom_id res chain seq x y z
N MET A 1 61.58 -25.19 23.56
CA MET A 1 61.16 -23.78 23.71
C MET A 1 60.51 -23.29 22.41
N ALA A 2 59.31 -23.80 22.08
CA ALA A 2 58.55 -23.44 20.86
C ALA A 2 57.03 -23.49 21.10
N SER A 3 56.57 -24.31 22.05
CA SER A 3 55.17 -24.41 22.47
C SER A 3 54.67 -23.16 23.23
N ASN A 4 55.53 -22.53 24.06
CA ASN A 4 55.12 -21.36 24.84
C ASN A 4 54.94 -20.09 24.00
N GLN A 5 55.63 -19.97 22.87
CA GLN A 5 55.46 -18.85 21.93
C GLN A 5 54.15 -18.98 21.13
N LEU A 6 53.74 -20.21 20.79
CA LEU A 6 52.50 -20.46 20.05
C LEU A 6 51.26 -20.12 20.88
N MET A 7 51.28 -20.41 22.18
CA MET A 7 50.16 -20.13 23.09
C MET A 7 49.96 -18.63 23.37
N ILE A 8 51.03 -17.84 23.38
CA ILE A 8 50.96 -16.39 23.59
C ILE A 8 50.34 -15.69 22.37
N VAL A 9 50.67 -16.14 21.15
CA VAL A 9 50.13 -15.56 19.91
C VAL A 9 48.63 -15.81 19.80
N ILE A 10 48.14 -17.00 20.18
CA ILE A 10 46.71 -17.33 20.18
C ILE A 10 45.95 -16.48 21.21
N SER A 11 46.56 -16.21 22.38
CA SER A 11 45.93 -15.40 23.42
C SER A 11 45.81 -13.91 23.05
N VAL A 12 46.73 -13.38 22.23
CA VAL A 12 46.69 -11.98 21.77
C VAL A 12 45.70 -11.77 20.62
N LEU A 13 45.50 -12.77 19.75
CA LEU A 13 44.52 -12.69 18.64
C LEU A 13 43.05 -12.72 19.10
N LEU A 14 42.76 -13.21 20.31
CA LEU A 14 41.40 -13.29 20.85
C LEU A 14 40.97 -12.06 21.66
N LEU A 15 41.92 -11.17 22.00
CA LEU A 15 41.66 -9.97 22.79
C LEU A 15 40.84 -8.86 22.10
N PRO A 16 40.72 -8.74 20.74
CA PRO A 16 39.88 -7.72 20.14
C PRO A 16 38.38 -8.04 20.16
N LEU A 17 37.94 -9.24 20.58
CA LEU A 17 36.51 -9.57 20.61
C LEU A 17 35.73 -8.92 21.77
N ALA A 18 36.41 -8.30 22.75
CA ALA A 18 35.74 -7.78 23.96
C ALA A 18 35.31 -6.30 23.86
N LEU A 19 35.71 -5.55 22.84
CA LEU A 19 35.36 -4.12 22.70
C LEU A 19 34.62 -3.84 21.37
N HIS A 20 33.38 -4.28 21.28
CA HIS A 20 32.39 -3.68 20.37
C HIS A 20 31.18 -3.20 21.19
N SER A 21 31.43 -2.32 22.17
CA SER A 21 30.40 -1.46 22.74
C SER A 21 30.60 -0.06 22.18
N ILE A 22 30.19 0.13 20.92
CA ILE A 22 29.86 1.46 20.42
C ILE A 22 28.34 1.50 20.41
N ALA A 23 27.82 2.46 21.18
CA ALA A 23 26.43 2.70 21.46
C ALA A 23 25.50 2.24 20.32
N ALA A 24 24.56 1.36 20.65
CA ALA A 24 23.29 1.39 19.96
C ALA A 24 22.80 2.84 20.11
N VAL A 25 23.03 3.65 19.08
CA VAL A 25 22.13 4.76 18.81
C VAL A 25 20.79 4.09 18.87
N GLU A 26 20.01 4.44 19.89
CA GLU A 26 18.57 4.33 19.84
C GLU A 26 18.21 5.13 18.59
N ASN A 27 18.31 4.51 17.42
CA ASN A 27 17.36 4.73 16.37
C ASN A 27 16.09 4.29 17.07
N ALA A 28 15.50 5.26 17.79
CA ALA A 28 14.10 5.27 18.11
C ALA A 28 13.51 4.68 16.85
N THR A 29 13.06 3.44 16.97
CA THR A 29 12.27 2.83 15.96
C THR A 29 11.09 3.77 16.01
N ASN A 30 11.12 4.81 15.15
CA ASN A 30 9.95 5.41 14.62
C ASN A 30 9.31 4.19 13.98
N ASN A 31 8.58 3.44 14.80
CA ASN A 31 7.38 2.77 14.41
C ASN A 31 6.58 3.92 13.83
N THR A 32 6.91 4.29 12.59
CA THR A 32 5.95 4.84 11.66
C THR A 32 4.88 3.80 11.72
N VAL A 33 3.92 4.04 12.62
CA VAL A 33 2.62 3.42 12.60
C VAL A 33 2.26 3.52 11.15
N GLU A 34 2.33 2.39 10.46
CA GLU A 34 2.06 2.31 9.04
C GLU A 34 0.66 2.88 8.92
N LYS A 35 0.58 4.11 8.44
CA LYS A 35 -0.68 4.82 8.39
C LYS A 35 -1.42 4.09 7.29
N ASN A 36 -2.30 3.17 7.67
CA ASN A 36 -3.23 2.54 6.75
C ASN A 36 -4.00 3.69 6.09
N VAL A 37 -3.57 4.08 4.89
CA VAL A 37 -4.25 5.09 4.11
C VAL A 37 -5.43 4.37 3.49
N ASP A 38 -6.57 4.45 4.16
CA ASP A 38 -7.84 4.04 3.56
C ASP A 38 -8.13 4.97 2.39
N VAL A 39 -8.01 4.44 1.18
CA VAL A 39 -8.41 5.12 -0.04
C VAL A 39 -9.81 4.64 -0.41
N VAL A 40 -10.68 5.58 -0.72
CA VAL A 40 -12.06 5.31 -1.13
C VAL A 40 -12.26 5.90 -2.51
N VAL A 41 -12.86 5.12 -3.41
CA VAL A 41 -13.46 5.63 -4.64
C VAL A 41 -14.97 5.64 -4.43
N GLU A 42 -15.62 6.77 -4.61
CA GLU A 42 -17.08 6.86 -4.57
C GLU A 42 -17.60 7.58 -5.80
N GLY A 43 -18.85 7.31 -6.14
CA GLY A 43 -19.46 7.94 -7.31
C GLY A 43 -20.90 7.50 -7.51
N MET A 44 -21.51 8.08 -8.54
CA MET A 44 -22.88 7.77 -8.95
C MET A 44 -22.88 7.29 -10.39
N VAL A 45 -23.77 6.35 -10.70
CA VAL A 45 -23.95 5.79 -12.04
C VAL A 45 -25.34 6.15 -12.54
N TYR A 46 -25.39 6.79 -13.70
CA TYR A 46 -26.62 7.23 -14.34
C TYR A 46 -26.73 6.67 -15.76
N CYS A 47 -27.95 6.36 -16.17
CA CYS A 47 -28.35 6.24 -17.56
C CYS A 47 -28.56 7.66 -18.10
N GLN A 48 -27.74 8.09 -19.05
CA GLN A 48 -27.85 9.44 -19.62
C GLN A 48 -29.12 9.56 -20.49
N SER A 49 -29.82 10.68 -20.39
CA SER A 49 -30.90 11.01 -21.34
C SER A 49 -30.38 11.06 -22.78
N CYS A 50 -31.09 10.41 -23.70
CA CYS A 50 -30.76 10.41 -25.12
C CYS A 50 -30.76 11.81 -25.75
N GLU A 51 -31.45 12.78 -25.15
CA GLU A 51 -31.45 14.19 -25.59
C GLU A 51 -30.06 14.85 -25.46
N HIS A 52 -29.19 14.29 -24.61
CA HIS A 52 -27.87 14.81 -24.31
C HIS A 52 -26.75 13.87 -24.77
N PHE A 53 -27.07 12.94 -25.68
CA PHE A 53 -26.11 11.97 -26.20
C PHE A 53 -24.84 12.64 -26.74
N GLY A 54 -23.67 12.15 -26.33
CA GLY A 54 -22.37 12.69 -26.73
C GLY A 54 -21.92 13.93 -25.95
N THR A 55 -22.66 14.33 -24.92
CA THR A 55 -22.28 15.44 -24.02
C THR A 55 -21.95 14.94 -22.61
N TRP A 56 -21.43 15.83 -21.77
CA TRP A 56 -21.18 15.58 -20.34
C TRP A 56 -22.40 15.90 -19.44
N SER A 57 -23.57 16.20 -20.01
CA SER A 57 -24.76 16.53 -19.23
C SER A 57 -25.36 15.31 -18.55
N LEU A 58 -25.69 15.44 -17.27
CA LEU A 58 -26.47 14.46 -16.50
C LEU A 58 -27.95 14.89 -16.35
N ALA A 59 -28.35 16.00 -16.96
CA ALA A 59 -29.73 16.48 -16.87
C ALA A 59 -30.71 15.44 -17.43
N GLY A 60 -31.78 15.16 -16.68
CA GLY A 60 -32.76 14.12 -17.04
C GLY A 60 -32.21 12.68 -17.02
N GLY A 61 -30.99 12.46 -16.52
CA GLY A 61 -30.44 11.12 -16.34
C GLY A 61 -31.07 10.37 -15.17
N GLU A 62 -31.26 9.06 -15.33
CA GLU A 62 -31.85 8.19 -14.30
C GLU A 62 -30.76 7.38 -13.59
N PRO A 63 -30.74 7.31 -12.24
CA PRO A 63 -29.76 6.52 -11.52
C PRO A 63 -29.93 5.02 -11.80
N ILE A 64 -28.81 4.30 -11.95
CA ILE A 64 -28.84 2.85 -12.21
C ILE A 64 -28.58 2.09 -10.92
N SER A 65 -29.59 1.41 -10.42
CA SER A 65 -29.44 0.47 -9.30
C SER A 65 -28.79 -0.84 -9.73
N ALA A 66 -28.06 -1.48 -8.80
CA ALA A 66 -27.39 -2.75 -9.02
C ALA A 66 -26.36 -2.76 -10.20
N ALA A 67 -25.84 -1.59 -10.57
CA ALA A 67 -24.81 -1.47 -11.59
C ALA A 67 -23.47 -1.97 -11.05
N LYS A 68 -22.78 -2.82 -11.83
CA LYS A 68 -21.45 -3.33 -11.48
C LYS A 68 -20.37 -2.34 -11.91
N VAL A 69 -19.67 -1.75 -10.93
CA VAL A 69 -18.54 -0.83 -11.13
C VAL A 69 -17.25 -1.54 -10.73
N ALA A 70 -16.29 -1.65 -11.64
CA ALA A 70 -14.98 -2.22 -11.34
C ALA A 70 -13.95 -1.12 -11.07
N VAL A 71 -13.25 -1.22 -9.95
CA VAL A 71 -12.07 -0.40 -9.65
C VAL A 71 -10.83 -1.22 -9.96
N ILE A 72 -9.94 -0.66 -10.79
CA ILE A 72 -8.72 -1.31 -11.25
C ILE A 72 -7.54 -0.38 -10.97
N CYS A 73 -6.59 -0.82 -10.14
CA CYS A 73 -5.33 -0.11 -9.96
C CYS A 73 -4.24 -0.81 -10.76
N LYS A 74 -3.35 -0.01 -11.35
CA LYS A 74 -2.15 -0.50 -12.03
C LYS A 74 -0.90 -0.09 -11.26
N ASP A 75 0.11 -0.95 -11.26
CA ASP A 75 1.42 -0.63 -10.72
C ASP A 75 2.24 0.26 -11.67
N HIS A 76 3.44 0.67 -11.24
CA HIS A 76 4.37 1.47 -12.03
C HIS A 76 4.86 0.79 -13.33
N ARG A 77 4.51 -0.49 -13.55
CA ARG A 77 4.80 -1.25 -14.77
C ARG A 77 3.54 -1.54 -15.59
N ASP A 78 2.46 -0.81 -15.35
CA ASP A 78 1.16 -0.94 -16.02
C ASP A 78 0.46 -2.30 -15.81
N ARG A 79 0.86 -3.07 -14.79
CA ARG A 79 0.23 -4.36 -14.45
C ARG A 79 -0.91 -4.14 -13.45
N VAL A 80 -2.00 -4.89 -13.58
CA VAL A 80 -3.11 -4.84 -12.60
C VAL A 80 -2.60 -5.30 -11.23
N SER A 81 -2.63 -4.40 -10.26
CA SER A 81 -2.25 -4.67 -8.86
C SER A 81 -3.45 -4.83 -7.95
N PHE A 82 -4.61 -4.28 -8.34
CA PHE A 82 -5.87 -4.39 -7.61
C PHE A 82 -7.04 -4.46 -8.60
N TYR A 83 -8.02 -5.30 -8.27
CA TYR A 83 -9.29 -5.39 -8.98
C TYR A 83 -10.38 -5.71 -7.96
N LYS A 84 -11.45 -4.92 -7.95
CA LYS A 84 -12.66 -5.25 -7.19
C LYS A 84 -13.89 -4.67 -7.89
N ALA A 85 -14.97 -5.45 -7.91
CA ALA A 85 -16.26 -5.01 -8.39
C ALA A 85 -17.14 -4.59 -7.20
N PHE A 86 -17.82 -3.48 -7.36
CA PHE A 86 -18.77 -2.90 -6.43
C PHE A 86 -20.12 -2.78 -7.13
N GLU A 87 -21.18 -2.72 -6.34
CA GLU A 87 -22.54 -2.62 -6.85
C GLU A 87 -23.15 -1.31 -6.34
N THR A 88 -23.87 -0.62 -7.21
CA THR A 88 -24.59 0.61 -6.82
C THR A 88 -25.84 0.30 -6.01
N ASP A 89 -26.17 1.19 -5.09
CA ASP A 89 -27.41 1.15 -4.32
C ASP A 89 -28.64 1.54 -5.16
N ALA A 90 -29.81 1.63 -4.52
CA ALA A 90 -31.06 2.01 -5.17
C ALA A 90 -31.04 3.41 -5.84
N HIS A 91 -30.10 4.28 -5.46
CA HIS A 91 -29.94 5.64 -5.97
C HIS A 91 -28.76 5.76 -6.94
N GLY A 92 -28.17 4.64 -7.36
CA GLY A 92 -27.04 4.61 -8.27
C GLY A 92 -25.70 4.97 -7.63
N TYR A 93 -25.64 5.09 -6.30
CA TYR A 93 -24.40 5.42 -5.58
C TYR A 93 -23.58 4.17 -5.28
N PHE A 94 -22.26 4.23 -5.43
CA PHE A 94 -21.35 3.18 -4.98
C PHE A 94 -20.26 3.76 -4.06
N TYR A 95 -19.84 2.94 -3.09
CA TYR A 95 -18.74 3.24 -2.17
C TYR A 95 -17.72 2.09 -2.24
N ALA A 96 -16.53 2.41 -2.74
CA ALA A 96 -15.47 1.44 -2.97
C ALA A 96 -14.27 1.70 -2.04
N GLN A 97 -14.32 1.09 -0.86
CA GLN A 97 -13.19 1.07 0.07
C GLN A 97 -12.10 0.11 -0.44
N MET A 98 -10.88 0.62 -0.51
CA MET A 98 -9.67 -0.10 -0.95
C MET A 98 -8.81 -0.37 0.27
N TRP A 99 -9.06 -1.52 0.91
CA TRP A 99 -8.21 -2.11 1.96
C TRP A 99 -7.23 -3.13 1.35
#